data_AF-A0A8J7Q6J5-F1
#
_entry.id   AF-A0A8J7Q6J5-F1
#
_cell.length_a   1.000
_cell.length_b   1.000
_cell.length_c   1.000
_cell.angle_alpha   90.00
_cell.angle_beta   90.00
_cell.angle_gamma   90.00
#
_symmetry.space_group_name_H-M   'P 1'
#
loop_
_entity.id
_entity.type
_entity.pdbx_description
1 polymer ?
#
loop_
_entity_poly.entity_id
_entity_poly.type
_entity_poly.pdbx_seq_one_letter_code
_entity_poly.pdbx_strand_id
1 'polypeptide(L)'
;IRGKLMGGRGLAPGPIKPRTDFLPAAELDEKLAGRSPDLDALAIYTNSFRFKLSPHIPGPGKLSPEAQRGQKLFFDKTVGCATCHSGPYYTDSRLEKPFNVHDVGTGGGPAEKMPPEYDTPTLLGVYRSAPYLHDGRAKTLLDVLTTANPNDRHGKTSHLRKDELADLVAFLKSLPYEEPPDETPNTVPYRVKGK
;
A
#
# COMPACT_ATOMS: atom_id res chain seq x y z
N ILE A 1 -3.64 23.63 23.60
CA ILE A 1 -3.49 23.86 22.15
C ILE A 1 -4.74 23.29 21.47
N ARG A 2 -5.74 24.13 21.18
CA ARG A 2 -6.99 23.74 20.51
C ARG A 2 -7.04 24.50 19.18
N GLY A 3 -6.43 23.93 18.15
CA GLY A 3 -6.36 24.52 16.80
C GLY A 3 -7.65 24.29 16.01
N LYS A 4 -7.87 25.11 14.96
CA LYS A 4 -9.02 25.09 14.03
C LYS A 4 -9.35 23.72 13.41
N LEU A 5 -8.46 22.73 13.52
CA LEU A 5 -8.68 21.36 13.06
C LEU A 5 -9.60 20.53 13.96
N MET A 6 -9.83 20.93 15.21
CA MET A 6 -10.56 20.12 16.21
C MET A 6 -12.02 20.56 16.42
N GLY A 7 -12.61 21.28 15.46
CA GLY A 7 -14.00 21.78 15.55
C GLY A 7 -14.63 22.16 14.21
N GLY A 8 -14.24 21.49 13.12
CA GLY A 8 -14.71 21.83 11.78
C GLY A 8 -16.22 21.62 11.60
N ARG A 9 -16.92 22.64 11.10
CA ARG A 9 -18.02 22.40 10.14
C ARG A 9 -17.38 21.58 9.01
N GLY A 10 -18.04 20.53 8.54
CA GLY A 10 -17.47 19.62 7.53
C GLY A 10 -16.82 20.34 6.35
N LEU A 11 -15.97 19.64 5.60
CA LEU A 11 -15.16 20.16 4.47
C LEU A 11 -15.96 20.90 3.38
N ALA A 12 -17.30 20.85 3.44
CA ALA A 12 -18.20 21.70 2.69
C ALA A 12 -19.24 22.33 3.64
N PRO A 13 -19.60 23.62 3.47
CA PRO A 13 -20.70 24.21 4.21
C PRO A 13 -22.04 23.61 3.78
N GLY A 14 -22.83 23.12 4.74
CA GLY A 14 -24.17 22.59 4.52
C GLY A 14 -24.22 21.07 4.29
N PRO A 15 -25.43 20.49 4.16
CA PRO A 15 -25.58 19.07 3.86
C PRO A 15 -25.00 18.76 2.47
N ILE A 16 -24.10 17.78 2.41
CA ILE A 16 -23.61 17.23 1.15
C ILE A 16 -24.82 16.57 0.48
N LYS A 17 -25.35 17.20 -0.57
CA LYS A 17 -26.36 16.57 -1.41
C LYS A 17 -25.73 15.35 -2.07
N PRO A 18 -26.27 14.14 -1.88
CA PRO A 18 -25.80 12.99 -2.62
C PRO A 18 -25.88 13.30 -4.12
N ARG A 19 -24.77 13.18 -4.85
CA ARG A 19 -24.85 13.13 -6.31
C ARG A 19 -25.63 11.87 -6.67
N THR A 20 -26.78 12.05 -7.31
CA THR A 20 -27.63 10.95 -7.79
C THR A 20 -27.12 10.36 -9.10
N ASP A 21 -26.13 11.01 -9.70
CA ASP A 21 -25.47 10.72 -10.96
C ASP A 21 -23.98 10.53 -10.72
N PHE A 22 -23.60 9.47 -9.99
CA PHE A 22 -22.21 9.02 -10.01
C PHE A 22 -21.90 8.59 -11.46
N LEU A 23 -21.27 9.47 -12.24
CA LEU A 23 -20.76 9.16 -13.58
C LEU A 23 -19.32 8.67 -13.40
N PRO A 24 -19.07 7.35 -13.28
CA PRO A 24 -17.79 6.81 -12.81
C PRO A 24 -16.62 7.15 -13.75
N ALA A 25 -16.93 7.43 -15.02
CA ALA A 25 -15.95 7.78 -16.04
C ALA A 25 -15.53 9.26 -15.98
N ALA A 26 -16.41 10.18 -15.59
CA ALA A 26 -16.14 11.62 -15.66
C ALA A 26 -15.31 12.14 -14.47
N GLU A 27 -15.52 11.59 -13.28
CA GLU A 27 -14.84 12.07 -12.06
C GLU A 27 -13.38 11.59 -11.93
N LEU A 28 -13.01 10.49 -12.60
CA LEU A 28 -11.65 9.96 -12.56
C LEU A 28 -10.69 10.59 -13.59
N ASP A 29 -11.22 11.35 -14.56
CA ASP A 29 -10.43 11.99 -15.63
C ASP A 29 -10.26 13.51 -15.39
N GLU A 30 -10.94 14.07 -14.38
CA GLU A 30 -10.89 15.50 -14.09
C GLU A 30 -9.68 15.87 -13.21
N LYS A 31 -8.89 16.86 -13.65
CA LYS A 31 -7.86 17.44 -12.78
C LYS A 31 -8.55 18.23 -11.65
N LEU A 32 -8.46 17.70 -10.44
CA LEU A 32 -9.08 18.29 -9.24
C LEU A 32 -8.24 19.41 -8.60
N ALA A 33 -6.95 19.50 -8.94
CA ALA A 33 -6.05 20.52 -8.40
C ALA A 33 -6.57 21.93 -8.72
N GLY A 34 -6.49 22.85 -7.74
CA GLY A 34 -6.91 24.24 -7.87
C GLY A 34 -8.41 24.48 -7.69
N ARG A 35 -9.21 23.44 -7.47
CA ARG A 35 -10.67 23.58 -7.25
C ARG A 35 -11.05 23.92 -5.81
N SER A 36 -10.21 23.53 -4.86
CA SER A 36 -10.40 23.84 -3.44
C SER A 36 -9.05 24.03 -2.77
N PRO A 37 -8.74 25.24 -2.28
CA PRO A 37 -7.51 25.51 -1.55
C PRO A 37 -7.31 24.58 -0.35
N ASP A 38 -8.40 24.18 0.33
CA ASP A 38 -8.34 23.29 1.48
C ASP A 38 -8.00 21.85 1.10
N LEU A 39 -8.54 21.35 -0.03
CA LEU A 39 -8.21 20.00 -0.53
C LEU A 39 -6.79 19.95 -1.10
N ASP A 40 -6.36 21.01 -1.77
CA ASP A 40 -4.98 21.15 -2.24
C ASP A 40 -4.00 21.17 -1.05
N ALA A 41 -4.31 21.94 0.01
CA ALA A 41 -3.50 21.98 1.22
C ALA A 41 -3.43 20.60 1.91
N LEU A 42 -4.55 19.87 1.97
CA LEU A 42 -4.57 18.51 2.50
C LEU A 42 -3.71 17.56 1.68
N ALA A 43 -3.81 17.58 0.35
CA ALA A 43 -3.00 16.77 -0.54
C ALA A 43 -1.50 17.10 -0.42
N ILE A 44 -1.15 18.39 -0.30
CA ILE A 44 0.23 18.83 -0.06
C ILE A 44 0.75 18.28 1.28
N TYR A 45 -0.06 18.39 2.34
CA TYR A 45 0.30 17.90 3.66
C TYR A 45 0.52 16.38 3.67
N THR A 46 -0.40 15.59 3.11
CA THR A 46 -0.28 14.12 3.08
C THR A 46 0.89 13.65 2.22
N ASN A 47 1.23 14.38 1.15
CA ASN A 47 2.38 14.07 0.30
C ASN A 47 3.73 14.58 0.84
N SER A 48 3.73 15.41 1.90
CA SER A 48 4.96 15.95 2.50
C SER A 48 5.69 14.94 3.39
N PHE A 49 5.02 13.85 3.78
CA PHE A 49 5.62 12.85 4.65
C PHE A 49 6.65 11.99 3.92
N ARG A 50 7.78 11.76 4.59
CA ARG A 50 8.81 10.81 4.16
C ARG A 50 8.58 9.46 4.83
N PHE A 51 9.00 8.39 4.15
CA PHE A 51 9.08 7.09 4.78
C PHE A 51 10.19 7.11 5.82
N LYS A 52 9.90 6.53 6.99
CA LYS A 52 10.93 6.22 7.99
C LYS A 52 11.42 4.81 7.72
N LEU A 53 12.74 4.62 7.78
CA LEU A 53 13.34 3.29 7.75
C LEU A 53 12.74 2.41 8.85
N SER A 54 12.59 1.13 8.55
CA SER A 54 12.00 0.17 9.47
C SER A 54 12.85 0.03 10.74
N PRO A 55 12.25 -0.06 11.94
CA PRO A 55 12.99 -0.37 13.17
C PRO A 55 13.49 -1.82 13.20
N HIS A 56 13.10 -2.65 12.24
CA HIS A 56 13.50 -4.06 12.14
C HIS A 56 14.79 -4.30 11.34
N ILE A 57 15.53 -3.23 11.03
CA ILE A 57 16.80 -3.31 10.31
C ILE A 57 17.99 -3.09 11.25
N PRO A 58 19.14 -3.76 11.05
CA PRO A 58 20.36 -3.48 11.81
C PRO A 58 20.92 -2.06 11.61
N GLY A 59 20.59 -1.43 10.49
CA GLY A 59 20.98 -0.06 10.15
C GLY A 59 20.55 0.28 8.72
N PRO A 60 20.69 1.55 8.30
CA PRO A 60 20.34 1.97 6.94
C PRO A 60 21.04 1.12 5.88
N GLY A 61 20.27 0.64 4.91
CA GLY A 61 20.75 -0.23 3.82
C GLY A 61 21.11 -1.65 4.24
N LYS A 62 20.88 -2.05 5.49
CA LYS A 62 21.27 -3.37 6.01
C LYS A 62 20.05 -4.23 6.32
N LEU A 63 20.14 -5.51 5.97
CA LEU A 63 19.19 -6.55 6.35
C LEU A 63 19.83 -7.51 7.34
N SER A 64 19.05 -8.05 8.29
CA SER A 64 19.50 -9.18 9.10
C SER A 64 19.71 -10.42 8.23
N PRO A 65 20.49 -11.43 8.67
CA PRO A 65 20.65 -12.67 7.92
C PRO A 65 19.32 -13.34 7.53
N GLU A 66 18.32 -13.28 8.40
CA GLU A 66 16.96 -13.78 8.16
C GLU A 66 16.28 -12.99 7.04
N ALA A 67 16.31 -11.66 7.12
CA ALA A 67 15.71 -10.80 6.12
C ALA A 67 16.41 -10.90 4.77
N GLN A 68 17.72 -11.18 4.72
CA GLN A 68 18.44 -11.45 3.47
C GLN A 68 17.99 -12.76 2.81
N ARG A 69 17.74 -13.82 3.60
CA ARG A 69 17.16 -15.07 3.07
C ARG A 69 15.72 -14.84 2.58
N GLY A 70 14.93 -14.11 3.35
CA GLY A 70 13.57 -13.72 2.98
C GLY A 70 13.51 -12.87 1.71
N GLN A 71 14.47 -11.96 1.52
CA GLN A 71 14.58 -11.17 0.30
C GLN A 71 14.77 -12.06 -0.93
N LYS A 72 15.61 -13.10 -0.83
CA LYS A 72 15.81 -14.05 -1.94
C LYS A 72 14.51 -14.77 -2.29
N LEU A 73 13.73 -15.21 -1.30
CA LEU A 73 12.42 -15.83 -1.51
C LEU A 73 11.43 -14.85 -2.14
N PHE A 74 11.40 -13.59 -1.69
CA PHE A 74 10.51 -12.56 -2.21
C PHE A 74 10.71 -12.30 -3.71
N PHE A 75 11.96 -12.27 -4.16
CA PHE A 75 12.32 -12.09 -5.57
C PHE A 75 12.40 -13.39 -6.38
N ASP A 76 12.18 -14.54 -5.74
CA ASP A 76 12.11 -15.81 -6.43
C ASP A 76 10.82 -15.88 -7.27
N LYS A 77 10.97 -16.22 -8.56
CA LYS A 77 9.85 -16.30 -9.50
C LYS A 77 8.86 -17.42 -9.14
N THR A 78 9.31 -18.45 -8.44
CA THR A 78 8.48 -19.57 -7.99
C THR A 78 7.57 -19.17 -6.83
N VAL A 79 8.02 -18.28 -5.95
CA VAL A 79 7.22 -17.70 -4.87
C VAL A 79 6.35 -16.56 -5.41
N GLY A 80 6.93 -15.68 -6.23
CA GLY A 80 6.19 -14.74 -7.08
C GLY A 80 5.76 -13.42 -6.43
N CYS A 81 6.23 -13.07 -5.22
CA CYS A 81 5.82 -11.82 -4.54
C CYS A 81 6.15 -10.57 -5.37
N ALA A 82 7.37 -10.52 -5.93
CA ALA A 82 7.86 -9.39 -6.72
C ALA A 82 7.18 -9.22 -8.09
N THR A 83 6.23 -10.09 -8.46
CA THR A 83 5.44 -9.92 -9.70
C THR A 83 4.52 -8.71 -9.63
N CYS A 84 3.93 -8.46 -8.46
CA CYS A 84 3.04 -7.32 -8.20
C CYS A 84 3.71 -6.32 -7.23
N HIS A 85 4.36 -6.81 -6.17
CA HIS A 85 5.07 -5.96 -5.21
C HIS A 85 6.48 -5.63 -5.71
N SER A 86 6.55 -4.80 -6.75
CA SER A 86 7.77 -4.51 -7.49
C SER A 86 8.28 -3.07 -7.31
N GLY A 87 9.47 -2.80 -7.83
CA GLY A 87 10.06 -1.46 -7.81
C GLY A 87 10.40 -0.94 -6.40
N PRO A 88 10.83 0.33 -6.29
CA PRO A 88 11.36 0.86 -5.04
C PRO A 88 10.30 1.08 -3.95
N TYR A 89 9.02 1.10 -4.32
CA TYR A 89 7.89 1.21 -3.39
C TYR A 89 7.19 -0.13 -3.16
N TYR A 90 7.67 -1.23 -3.74
CA TYR A 90 7.10 -2.57 -3.59
C TYR A 90 5.60 -2.61 -3.96
N THR A 91 5.28 -2.00 -5.09
CA THR A 91 3.95 -1.92 -5.70
C THR A 91 4.10 -1.64 -7.19
N ASP A 92 3.25 -2.29 -8.00
CA ASP A 92 3.08 -2.02 -9.41
C ASP A 92 1.90 -1.08 -9.69
N SER A 93 1.30 -0.48 -8.66
CA SER A 93 0.25 0.54 -8.79
C SER A 93 0.68 1.60 -9.80
N ARG A 94 -0.27 2.13 -10.57
CA ARG A 94 0.00 3.18 -11.56
C ARG A 94 -1.14 4.17 -11.65
N LEU A 95 -0.81 5.41 -12.02
CA LEU A 95 -1.79 6.48 -12.20
C LEU A 95 -2.49 6.43 -13.57
N GLU A 96 -1.94 5.69 -14.54
CA GLU A 96 -2.48 5.59 -15.90
C GLU A 96 -3.39 4.37 -16.07
N LYS A 97 -4.47 4.54 -16.84
CA LYS A 97 -5.39 3.45 -17.18
C LYS A 97 -4.81 2.54 -18.29
N PRO A 98 -5.13 1.23 -18.29
CA PRO A 98 -5.92 0.53 -17.27
C PRO A 98 -5.13 0.42 -15.95
N PHE A 99 -5.77 0.52 -14.79
CA PHE A 99 -5.04 0.35 -13.53
C PHE A 99 -4.53 -1.10 -13.38
N ASN A 100 -3.43 -1.27 -12.65
CA ASN A 100 -2.96 -2.60 -12.27
C ASN A 100 -3.75 -3.04 -11.04
N VAL A 101 -4.61 -4.03 -11.20
CA VAL A 101 -5.42 -4.59 -10.11
C VAL A 101 -5.33 -6.12 -10.18
N HIS A 102 -5.29 -6.76 -9.02
CA HIS A 102 -5.03 -8.20 -8.90
C HIS A 102 -6.02 -8.85 -7.95
N ASP A 103 -6.59 -9.99 -8.35
CA ASP A 103 -7.39 -10.84 -7.46
C ASP A 103 -6.50 -11.93 -6.85
N VAL A 104 -6.13 -11.72 -5.58
CA VAL A 104 -5.36 -12.65 -4.75
C VAL A 104 -6.25 -13.65 -3.99
N GLY A 105 -7.52 -13.77 -4.38
CA GLY A 105 -8.51 -14.69 -3.80
C GLY A 105 -9.11 -14.21 -2.48
N THR A 106 -8.85 -12.97 -2.09
CA THR A 106 -9.38 -12.40 -0.85
C THR A 106 -10.65 -11.58 -1.08
N GLY A 107 -10.94 -11.15 -2.31
CA GLY A 107 -12.14 -10.39 -2.65
C GLY A 107 -13.39 -11.23 -2.88
N GLY A 108 -14.49 -10.57 -3.23
CA GLY A 108 -15.76 -11.19 -3.63
C GLY A 108 -16.63 -11.65 -2.46
N GLY A 109 -16.39 -11.13 -1.24
CA GLY A 109 -17.25 -11.39 -0.09
C GLY A 109 -18.69 -10.87 -0.29
N PRO A 110 -19.68 -11.38 0.47
CA PRO A 110 -21.09 -11.00 0.28
C PRO A 110 -21.39 -9.52 0.54
N ALA A 111 -20.52 -8.82 1.29
CA ALA A 111 -20.61 -7.39 1.55
C ALA A 111 -19.85 -6.52 0.53
N GLU A 112 -19.02 -7.14 -0.33
CA GLU A 112 -18.21 -6.44 -1.31
C GLU A 112 -19.04 -6.15 -2.57
N LYS A 113 -19.09 -4.87 -2.96
CA LYS A 113 -19.85 -4.41 -4.14
C LYS A 113 -18.97 -4.17 -5.37
N MET A 114 -17.66 -4.20 -5.18
CA MET A 114 -16.67 -4.03 -6.22
C MET A 114 -16.17 -5.40 -6.69
N PRO A 115 -15.58 -5.48 -7.90
CA PRO A 115 -14.86 -6.67 -8.34
C PRO A 115 -13.77 -7.11 -7.34
N PRO A 116 -13.36 -8.39 -7.34
CA PRO A 116 -12.43 -8.93 -6.35
C PRO A 116 -10.97 -8.49 -6.58
N GLU A 117 -10.67 -7.77 -7.66
CA GLU A 117 -9.34 -7.23 -7.92
C GLU A 117 -9.08 -5.94 -7.12
N TYR A 118 -7.88 -5.87 -6.52
CA TYR A 118 -7.43 -4.71 -5.74
C TYR A 118 -6.12 -4.15 -6.29
N ASP A 119 -5.92 -2.84 -6.14
CA ASP A 119 -4.61 -2.21 -6.38
C ASP A 119 -3.58 -2.74 -5.38
N THR A 120 -2.35 -2.96 -5.84
CA THR A 120 -1.28 -3.52 -5.01
C THR A 120 -0.82 -2.46 -4.00
N PRO A 121 -1.06 -2.60 -2.68
CA PRO A 121 -0.57 -1.63 -1.73
C PRO A 121 0.96 -1.66 -1.64
N THR A 122 1.58 -0.50 -1.38
CA THR A 122 3.00 -0.46 -1.04
C THR A 122 3.30 -1.31 0.20
N LEU A 123 4.41 -2.06 0.16
CA LEU A 123 4.89 -2.78 1.35
C LEU A 123 5.78 -1.92 2.26
N LEU A 124 6.07 -0.67 1.89
CA LEU A 124 6.86 0.22 2.72
C LEU A 124 6.11 0.56 4.01
N GLY A 125 6.65 0.12 5.15
CA GLY A 125 6.01 0.33 6.45
C GLY A 125 4.94 -0.71 6.80
N VAL A 126 4.87 -1.83 6.08
CA VAL A 126 3.89 -2.91 6.33
C VAL A 126 4.00 -3.51 7.75
N TYR A 127 5.15 -3.37 8.41
CA TYR A 127 5.35 -3.84 9.79
C TYR A 127 4.42 -3.20 10.83
N ARG A 128 3.80 -2.04 10.53
CA ARG A 128 2.99 -1.25 11.47
C ARG A 128 1.53 -1.07 11.04
N SER A 129 1.05 -1.88 10.11
CA SER A 129 -0.29 -1.72 9.52
C SER A 129 -1.24 -2.88 9.82
N ALA A 130 -0.94 -3.74 10.79
CA ALA A 130 -1.86 -4.80 11.17
C ALA A 130 -3.22 -4.23 11.65
N PRO A 131 -4.34 -4.91 11.39
CA PRO A 131 -4.47 -6.14 10.61
C PRO A 131 -4.32 -5.92 9.09
N TYR A 132 -4.07 -7.00 8.35
CA TYR A 132 -3.72 -7.01 6.94
C TYR A 132 -4.88 -7.45 6.04
N LEU A 133 -4.71 -7.16 4.73
CA LEU A 133 -5.71 -7.29 3.66
C LEU A 133 -6.80 -6.20 3.74
N HIS A 134 -7.54 -6.03 2.64
CA HIS A 134 -8.53 -4.95 2.48
C HIS A 134 -9.68 -5.02 3.49
N ASP A 135 -9.93 -6.19 4.06
CA ASP A 135 -10.97 -6.43 5.07
C ASP A 135 -10.41 -6.73 6.47
N GLY A 136 -9.08 -6.71 6.65
CA GLY A 136 -8.44 -6.94 7.93
C GLY A 136 -8.51 -8.39 8.46
N ARG A 137 -8.81 -9.40 7.62
CA ARG A 137 -8.94 -10.79 8.10
C ARG A 137 -7.65 -11.41 8.64
N ALA A 138 -6.50 -10.95 8.18
CA ALA A 138 -5.20 -11.48 8.57
C ALA A 138 -4.61 -10.65 9.73
N LYS A 139 -4.40 -11.27 10.90
CA LYS A 139 -3.89 -10.53 12.09
C LYS A 139 -2.38 -10.33 12.02
N THR A 140 -1.68 -11.22 11.36
CA THR A 140 -0.22 -11.21 11.22
C THR A 140 0.20 -11.34 9.75
N LEU A 141 1.44 -10.93 9.45
CA LEU A 141 2.05 -11.20 8.14
C LEU A 141 2.17 -12.70 7.87
N LEU A 142 2.36 -13.52 8.90
CA LEU A 142 2.38 -14.98 8.73
C LEU A 142 1.01 -15.49 8.29
N ASP A 143 -0.08 -14.91 8.80
CA ASP A 143 -1.44 -15.27 8.38
C ASP A 143 -1.65 -14.92 6.90
N VAL A 144 -1.14 -13.76 6.44
CA VAL A 144 -1.17 -13.38 5.01
C VAL A 144 -0.48 -14.43 4.15
N LEU A 145 0.67 -14.96 4.58
CA LEU A 145 1.44 -15.96 3.84
C LEU A 145 0.89 -17.38 3.99
N THR A 146 -0.09 -17.63 4.86
CA THR A 146 -0.57 -18.98 5.17
C THR A 146 -2.09 -19.05 5.12
N THR A 147 -2.77 -18.80 6.23
CA THR A 147 -4.22 -19.00 6.39
C THR A 147 -5.08 -18.06 5.55
N ALA A 148 -4.53 -16.90 5.14
CA ALA A 148 -5.20 -15.90 4.31
C ALA A 148 -4.62 -15.83 2.89
N ASN A 149 -4.02 -16.92 2.41
CA ASN A 149 -3.54 -17.10 1.04
C ASN A 149 -4.29 -18.25 0.32
N PRO A 150 -5.56 -18.05 -0.05
CA PRO A 150 -6.36 -19.12 -0.64
C PRO A 150 -5.77 -19.55 -1.98
N ASN A 151 -5.50 -20.85 -2.12
CA ASN A 151 -4.96 -21.48 -3.33
C ASN A 151 -3.64 -20.86 -3.84
N ASP A 152 -2.81 -20.32 -2.95
CA ASP A 152 -1.53 -19.69 -3.32
C ASP A 152 -1.68 -18.53 -4.33
N ARG A 153 -2.83 -17.83 -4.29
CA ARG A 153 -3.13 -16.71 -5.19
C ARG A 153 -2.41 -15.41 -4.80
N HIS A 154 -1.92 -15.31 -3.57
CA HIS A 154 -1.13 -14.18 -3.05
C HIS A 154 0.37 -14.55 -2.96
N GLY A 155 0.89 -15.17 -4.01
CA GLY A 155 2.20 -15.82 -4.03
C GLY A 155 2.13 -17.28 -3.60
N LYS A 156 3.05 -18.10 -4.11
CA LYS A 156 3.07 -19.54 -3.83
C LYS A 156 3.89 -19.79 -2.58
N THR A 157 3.23 -20.04 -1.46
CA THR A 157 3.88 -20.17 -0.15
C THR A 157 3.61 -21.52 0.50
N SER A 158 2.64 -22.31 0.01
CA SER A 158 2.30 -23.63 0.57
C SER A 158 3.46 -24.63 0.59
N HIS A 159 4.43 -24.47 -0.31
CA HIS A 159 5.62 -25.32 -0.40
C HIS A 159 6.78 -24.85 0.49
N LEU A 160 6.70 -23.66 1.07
CA LEU A 160 7.75 -23.10 1.93
C LEU A 160 7.69 -23.72 3.31
N ARG A 161 8.87 -23.98 3.89
CA ARG A 161 9.00 -24.43 5.27
C ARG A 161 8.74 -23.28 6.25
N LYS A 162 8.53 -23.61 7.52
CA LYS A 162 8.25 -22.63 8.58
C LYS A 162 9.39 -21.60 8.77
N ASP A 163 10.64 -22.02 8.62
CA ASP A 163 11.82 -21.15 8.66
C ASP A 163 11.85 -20.18 7.47
N GLU A 164 11.50 -20.65 6.27
CA GLU A 164 11.43 -19.81 5.06
C GLU A 164 10.30 -18.78 5.15
N LEU A 165 9.15 -19.17 5.68
CA LEU A 165 8.04 -18.24 5.97
C LEU A 165 8.47 -17.18 6.99
N ALA A 166 9.19 -17.58 8.05
CA ALA A 166 9.70 -16.64 9.05
C ALA A 166 10.72 -15.66 8.46
N ASP A 167 11.62 -16.14 7.61
CA ASP A 167 12.59 -15.32 6.87
C ASP A 167 11.87 -14.32 5.95
N LEU A 168 10.84 -14.76 5.22
CA LEU A 168 10.03 -13.88 4.37
C LEU A 168 9.31 -12.81 5.20
N VAL A 169 8.74 -13.16 6.36
CA VAL A 169 8.16 -12.18 7.30
C VAL A 169 9.22 -11.20 7.80
N ALA A 170 10.45 -11.66 8.09
CA ALA A 170 11.54 -10.79 8.52
C ALA A 170 11.89 -9.77 7.43
N PHE A 171 11.92 -10.20 6.16
CA PHE A 171 12.09 -9.28 5.03
C PHE A 171 10.95 -8.28 4.91
N LEU A 172 9.69 -8.71 4.94
CA LEU A 172 8.54 -7.81 4.88
C LEU A 172 8.58 -6.75 6.00
N LYS A 173 8.95 -7.16 7.22
CA LYS A 173 9.09 -6.24 8.34
C LYS A 173 10.24 -5.24 8.15
N SER A 174 11.26 -5.58 7.38
CA SER A 174 12.41 -4.72 7.12
C SER A 174 12.10 -3.55 6.18
N LEU A 175 10.97 -3.56 5.47
CA LEU A 175 10.64 -2.54 4.47
C LEU A 175 10.11 -1.23 5.10
N PRO A 176 10.66 -0.05 4.75
CA PRO A 176 11.87 0.18 3.95
C PRO A 176 13.15 -0.04 4.75
N TYR A 177 14.14 -0.73 4.16
CA TYR A 177 15.51 -0.81 4.69
C TYR A 177 16.47 0.19 4.01
N GLU A 178 16.07 0.76 2.89
CA GLU A 178 16.72 1.86 2.16
C GLU A 178 15.73 3.01 1.97
N GLU A 179 16.23 4.24 1.82
CA GLU A 179 15.37 5.38 1.51
C GLU A 179 14.81 5.22 0.10
N PRO A 180 13.47 5.22 -0.08
CA PRO A 180 12.90 5.16 -1.41
C PRO A 180 13.18 6.47 -2.16
N PRO A 181 13.27 6.44 -3.50
CA PRO A 181 13.49 7.64 -4.29
C PRO A 181 12.35 8.63 -4.11
N ASP A 182 12.68 9.91 -4.16
CA ASP A 182 11.73 11.02 -4.06
C ASP A 182 10.75 11.04 -5.24
N GLU A 183 11.24 10.65 -6.41
CA GLU A 183 10.51 10.65 -7.68
C GLU A 183 10.41 9.23 -8.26
N THR A 184 9.21 8.91 -8.76
CA THR A 184 8.86 7.70 -9.50
C THR A 184 7.91 8.10 -10.62
N PRO A 185 7.59 7.20 -11.59
CA PRO A 185 6.53 7.46 -12.56
C PRO A 185 5.16 7.79 -11.93
N ASN A 186 4.92 7.40 -10.67
CA ASN A 186 3.69 7.69 -9.93
C ASN A 186 3.78 8.94 -9.04
N THR A 187 4.87 9.71 -9.09
CA THR A 187 5.01 10.91 -8.27
C THR A 187 4.08 12.02 -8.76
N VAL A 188 3.22 12.51 -7.86
CA VAL A 188 2.35 13.65 -8.17
C VAL A 188 3.13 14.97 -8.20
N PRO A 189 2.79 15.91 -9.09
CA PRO A 189 3.54 17.17 -9.28
C PRO A 189 3.63 18.05 -8.02
N TYR A 190 2.68 17.90 -7.09
CA TYR A 190 2.57 18.74 -5.89
C TYR A 190 3.21 18.12 -4.65
N ARG A 191 4.03 17.07 -4.80
CA ARG A 191 4.89 16.61 -3.70
C ARG A 191 5.87 17.73 -3.36
N VAL A 192 5.81 18.22 -2.12
CA VAL A 192 6.76 19.25 -1.66
C VAL A 192 8.17 18.69 -1.80
N LYS A 193 8.96 19.26 -2.70
CA LYS A 193 10.38 18.95 -2.80
C LYS A 193 11.06 19.52 -1.56
N GLY A 194 11.60 18.64 -0.71
CA GLY A 194 12.40 19.07 0.44
C GLY A 194 13.57 19.92 -0.04
N LYS A 195 13.81 21.05 0.61
CA LYS A 195 15.10 21.74 0.54
C LYS A 195 16.11 21.03 1.43
#